data_AF-A0A0F9R6F1-F1
#
_entry.id   AF-A0A0F9R6F1-F1
#
_cell.length_a   1.000
_cell.length_b   1.000
_cell.length_c   1.000
_cell.angle_alpha   90.00
_cell.angle_beta   90.00
_cell.angle_gamma   90.00
#
_symmetry.space_group_name_H-M   'P 1'
#
loop_
_entity.id
_entity.type
_entity.pdbx_description
1 polymer ?
#
loop_
_entity_poly.entity_id
_entity_poly.type
_entity_poly.pdbx_seq_one_letter_code
_entity_poly.pdbx_strand_id
1 'polypeptide(L)'
;MIRLLYFSTAAYSVTADTVAQIVEQATAANSVNNITGALAYNGRNFCQLLEGEETAVRRLVENIIADDRHSGFQILDEKPIARRHFDSWSMQLVDRLDFSVVINAMEA
;
A
#
# COMPACT_ATOMS: atom_id res chain seq x y z
N MET A 1 -4.05 -15.78 4.29
CA MET A 1 -3.39 -14.47 4.21
C MET A 1 -3.17 -14.18 2.74
N ILE A 2 -3.38 -12.93 2.33
CA ILE A 2 -3.17 -12.49 0.95
C ILE A 2 -2.12 -11.39 0.90
N ARG A 3 -1.52 -11.24 -0.29
CA ARG A 3 -0.75 -10.08 -0.70
C ARG A 3 -1.53 -9.43 -1.85
N LEU A 4 -1.77 -8.13 -1.74
CA LEU A 4 -2.43 -7.33 -2.76
C LEU A 4 -1.52 -6.16 -3.13
N LEU A 5 -1.22 -6.04 -4.42
CA LEU A 5 -0.52 -4.90 -4.99
C LEU A 5 -1.51 -4.09 -5.82
N TYR A 6 -1.59 -2.80 -5.55
CA TYR A 6 -2.37 -1.88 -6.36
C TYR A 6 -1.58 -0.66 -6.79
N PHE A 7 -2.10 0.00 -7.82
CA PHE A 7 -1.63 1.27 -8.33
C PHE A 7 -2.78 2.26 -8.45
N SER A 8 -2.50 3.53 -8.22
CA SER A 8 -3.46 4.62 -8.44
C SER A 8 -2.77 5.94 -8.75
N THR A 9 -3.53 6.91 -9.26
CA THR A 9 -3.04 8.26 -9.57
C THR A 9 -3.43 9.21 -8.44
N ALA A 10 -2.46 9.90 -7.85
CA ALA A 10 -2.70 10.90 -6.81
C ALA A 10 -3.48 12.10 -7.36
N ALA A 11 -4.35 12.68 -6.53
CA ALA A 11 -5.00 13.94 -6.84
C ALA A 11 -3.98 15.08 -6.87
N TYR A 12 -4.26 16.14 -7.64
CA TYR A 12 -3.36 17.30 -7.76
C TYR A 12 -3.08 18.02 -6.44
N SER A 13 -3.95 17.87 -5.44
CA SER A 13 -3.81 18.44 -4.09
C SER A 13 -2.85 17.67 -3.19
N VAL A 14 -2.40 16.47 -3.57
CA VAL A 14 -1.50 15.65 -2.77
C VAL A 14 -0.10 16.24 -2.79
N THR A 15 0.42 16.57 -1.60
CA THR A 15 1.80 17.02 -1.41
C THR A 15 2.63 15.96 -0.70
N ALA A 16 3.94 16.18 -0.60
CA ALA A 16 4.82 15.33 0.21
C ALA A 16 4.36 15.27 1.69
N ASP A 17 3.87 16.38 2.25
CA ASP A 17 3.30 16.40 3.60
C ASP A 17 2.02 15.55 3.71
N THR A 18 1.14 15.60 2.69
CA THR A 18 -0.03 14.73 2.63
C THR A 18 0.37 13.25 2.62
N VAL A 19 1.41 12.90 1.86
CA VAL A 19 1.93 11.52 1.81
C VAL A 19 2.51 11.10 3.16
N ALA A 20 3.26 11.96 3.83
CA ALA A 20 3.79 11.68 5.16
C ALA A 20 2.65 11.41 6.18
N GLN A 21 1.57 12.20 6.13
CA GLN A 21 0.38 11.99 6.96
C GLN A 21 -0.34 10.67 6.62
N ILE A 22 -0.44 10.31 5.33
CA ILE A 22 -1.00 9.02 4.91
C ILE A 22 -0.19 7.87 5.52
N VAL A 23 1.14 7.94 5.44
CA VAL A 23 2.02 6.88 5.97
C VAL A 23 1.89 6.76 7.48
N GLU A 24 1.82 7.88 8.21
CA GLU A 24 1.61 7.88 9.66
C GLU A 24 0.28 7.23 10.05
N GLN A 25 -0.82 7.65 9.40
CA GLN A 25 -2.15 7.09 9.64
C GLN A 25 -2.23 5.61 9.27
N ALA A 26 -1.67 5.24 8.12
CA ALA A 26 -1.61 3.86 7.66
C ALA A 26 -0.79 2.99 8.60
N THR A 27 0.33 3.48 9.13
CA THR A 27 1.16 2.73 10.09
C THR A 27 0.36 2.40 11.35
N ALA A 28 -0.33 3.38 11.92
CA ALA A 28 -1.15 3.18 13.12
C ALA A 28 -2.34 2.24 12.86
N ALA A 29 -3.09 2.47 11.78
CA ALA A 29 -4.26 1.66 11.44
C ALA A 29 -3.87 0.22 11.08
N ASN A 30 -2.80 0.03 10.31
CA ASN A 30 -2.33 -1.28 9.89
C ASN A 30 -1.81 -2.09 11.06
N SER A 31 -1.11 -1.47 12.01
CA SER A 31 -0.66 -2.14 13.24
C SER A 31 -1.83 -2.73 14.03
N VAL A 32 -2.96 -2.01 14.14
CA VAL A 32 -4.16 -2.50 14.85
C VAL A 32 -4.83 -3.66 14.10
N ASN A 33 -4.83 -3.61 12.77
CA ASN A 33 -5.46 -4.61 11.91
C ASN A 33 -4.53 -5.77 11.51
N ASN A 34 -3.31 -5.81 12.06
CA ASN A 34 -2.27 -6.78 11.70
C ASN A 34 -2.00 -6.82 10.18
N ILE A 35 -1.97 -5.66 9.54
CA ILE A 35 -1.61 -5.48 8.13
C ILE A 35 -0.17 -4.97 8.06
N THR A 36 0.59 -5.46 7.09
CA THR A 36 1.96 -5.00 6.80
C THR A 36 2.05 -4.59 5.33
N GLY A 37 3.07 -3.83 4.96
CA GLY A 37 3.18 -3.39 3.57
C GLY A 37 4.14 -2.25 3.33
N ALA A 38 4.13 -1.79 2.09
CA ALA A 38 4.92 -0.67 1.62
C ALA A 38 4.08 0.23 0.71
N LEU A 39 4.29 1.54 0.84
CA LEU A 39 3.70 2.58 -0.01
C LEU A 39 4.84 3.28 -0.76
N ALA A 40 4.73 3.35 -2.08
CA ALA A 40 5.60 4.13 -2.93
C ALA A 40 4.79 5.27 -3.56
N TYR A 41 5.40 6.46 -3.62
CA TYR A 41 4.83 7.64 -4.25
C TYR A 41 5.91 8.36 -5.05
N ASN A 42 5.60 8.72 -6.30
CA ASN A 42 6.55 9.38 -7.21
C ASN A 42 6.21 10.83 -7.56
N GLY A 43 5.30 11.46 -6.83
CA GLY A 43 4.77 12.80 -7.16
C GLY A 43 3.50 12.78 -8.01
N ARG A 44 3.15 11.65 -8.62
CA ARG A 44 1.96 11.51 -9.47
C ARG A 44 1.14 10.27 -9.16
N ASN A 45 1.79 9.17 -8.83
CA ASN A 45 1.16 7.87 -8.68
C ASN A 45 1.51 7.25 -7.32
N PHE A 46 0.56 6.49 -6.79
CA PHE A 46 0.76 5.60 -5.67
C PHE A 46 0.91 4.16 -6.18
N CYS A 47 1.79 3.42 -5.52
CA CYS A 47 1.86 1.97 -5.65
C CYS A 47 1.98 1.41 -4.23
N GLN A 48 1.06 0.54 -3.83
CA GLN A 48 1.04 0.03 -2.46
C GLN A 48 0.85 -1.48 -2.45
N LEU A 49 1.70 -2.13 -1.66
CA LEU A 49 1.63 -3.55 -1.38
C LEU A 49 1.09 -3.74 0.03
N LEU A 50 0.05 -4.55 0.17
CA LEU A 50 -0.62 -4.87 1.43
C LEU A 50 -0.55 -6.38 1.68
N GLU A 51 -0.18 -6.77 2.90
CA GLU A 51 -0.13 -8.16 3.34
C GLU A 51 -0.94 -8.32 4.63
N GLY A 52 -1.82 -9.31 4.68
CA GLY A 52 -2.66 -9.52 5.85
C GLY A 52 -3.74 -10.56 5.64
N GLU A 53 -4.55 -10.76 6.68
CA GLU A 53 -5.74 -11.58 6.59
C GLU A 53 -6.66 -11.02 5.49
N GLU A 54 -7.31 -11.89 4.71
CA GLU A 54 -8.03 -11.50 3.51
C GLU A 54 -9.14 -10.49 3.80
N THR A 55 -9.96 -10.75 4.81
CA THR A 55 -11.05 -9.83 5.18
C THR A 55 -10.52 -8.48 5.68
N ALA A 56 -9.41 -8.46 6.42
CA ALA A 56 -8.76 -7.23 6.88
C ALA A 56 -8.22 -6.40 5.71
N VAL A 57 -7.52 -7.04 4.76
CA VAL A 57 -6.99 -6.37 3.56
C VAL A 57 -8.12 -5.85 2.67
N ARG A 58 -9.18 -6.64 2.45
CA ARG A 58 -10.34 -6.23 1.65
C ARG A 58 -11.03 -4.99 2.23
N ARG A 59 -11.27 -4.96 3.54
CA ARG A 59 -11.86 -3.79 4.23
C ARG A 59 -10.98 -2.56 4.10
N LEU A 60 -9.67 -2.71 4.22
CA LEU A 60 -8.74 -1.60 4.02
C LEU A 60 -8.80 -1.09 2.58
N VAL A 61 -8.83 -2.00 1.60
CA VAL A 61 -8.92 -1.65 0.18
C VAL A 61 -10.22 -0.92 -0.15
N GLU A 62 -11.35 -1.29 0.44
CA GLU A 62 -12.62 -0.55 0.28
C GLU A 62 -12.48 0.91 0.73
N ASN A 63 -11.86 1.15 1.90
CA ASN A 63 -11.59 2.50 2.39
C ASN A 63 -10.64 3.26 1.46
N ILE A 64 -9.62 2.59 0.94
CA ILE A 64 -8.68 3.18 -0.01
C ILE A 64 -9.41 3.56 -1.30
N ILE A 65 -10.24 2.69 -1.87
CA ILE A 65 -10.97 2.98 -3.12
C ILE A 65 -11.85 4.22 -2.99
N ALA A 66 -12.43 4.45 -1.80
CA ALA A 66 -13.28 5.61 -1.51
C ALA A 66 -12.51 6.91 -1.17
N ASP A 67 -11.18 6.88 -1.16
CA ASP A 67 -10.36 8.02 -0.75
C ASP A 67 -10.15 9.02 -1.91
N ASP A 68 -10.70 10.23 -1.77
CA ASP A 68 -10.64 11.30 -2.77
C ASP A 68 -9.21 11.83 -3.07
N ARG A 69 -8.20 11.42 -2.28
CA ARG A 69 -6.80 11.80 -2.52
C ARG A 69 -6.18 11.08 -3.71
N HIS A 70 -6.85 10.11 -4.32
CA HIS A 70 -6.38 9.42 -5.53
C HIS A 70 -7.54 8.93 -6.40
N SER A 71 -7.23 8.51 -7.62
CA SER A 71 -8.20 7.95 -8.55
C SER A 71 -7.55 6.91 -9.48
N GLY A 72 -8.36 6.17 -10.23
CA GLY A 72 -7.85 5.15 -11.15
C GLY A 72 -7.22 3.97 -10.43
N PHE A 73 -7.80 3.55 -9.30
CA PHE A 73 -7.37 2.38 -8.55
C PHE A 73 -7.40 1.12 -9.41
N GLN A 74 -6.27 0.42 -9.49
CA GLN A 74 -6.13 -0.84 -10.21
C GLN A 74 -5.31 -1.83 -9.39
N ILE A 75 -5.84 -3.04 -9.22
CA ILE A 75 -5.08 -4.16 -8.65
C ILE A 75 -4.14 -4.67 -9.75
N LEU A 76 -2.84 -4.64 -9.47
CA LEU A 76 -1.80 -5.16 -10.37
C LEU A 76 -1.54 -6.65 -10.13
N ASP A 77 -1.61 -7.08 -8.87
CA ASP A 77 -1.45 -8.47 -8.49
C ASP A 77 -2.16 -8.77 -7.17
N GLU A 78 -2.65 -9.99 -7.04
CA GLU A 78 -3.26 -10.50 -5.83
C GLU A 78 -3.00 -12.00 -5.73
N LYS A 79 -2.37 -12.42 -4.62
CA LYS A 79 -2.05 -13.83 -4.40
C LYS A 79 -2.17 -14.25 -2.94
N PRO A 80 -2.55 -15.51 -2.66
CA PRO A 80 -2.37 -16.11 -1.34
C PRO A 80 -0.88 -16.18 -0.98
N ILE A 81 -0.55 -15.89 0.27
CA ILE A 81 0.83 -15.98 0.79
C ILE A 81 0.88 -16.81 2.08
N ALA A 82 1.92 -17.62 2.22
CA ALA A 82 2.18 -18.40 3.43
C ALA A 82 2.98 -17.62 4.49
N ARG A 83 3.77 -16.64 4.07
CA ARG A 83 4.60 -15.77 4.92
C ARG A 83 4.59 -14.33 4.39
N ARG A 84 4.75 -13.35 5.27
CA ARG A 84 4.86 -11.93 4.88
C ARG A 84 6.27 -11.66 4.37
N HIS A 85 6.39 -10.72 3.45
CA HIS A 85 7.70 -10.19 3.03
C HIS A 85 8.12 -9.02 3.91
N PHE A 86 7.16 -8.23 4.40
CA PHE A 86 7.39 -7.05 5.23
C PHE A 86 7.09 -7.30 6.71
N ASP A 87 7.54 -8.45 7.24
CA ASP A 87 7.23 -8.89 8.63
C ASP A 87 7.64 -7.88 9.72
N SER A 88 8.57 -6.96 9.44
CA SER A 88 9.06 -5.96 10.38
C SER A 88 8.45 -4.55 10.24
N TRP A 89 7.54 -4.31 9.30
CA TRP A 89 7.02 -2.95 9.00
C TRP A 89 5.51 -2.92 8.76
N SER A 90 4.77 -2.18 9.58
CA SER A 90 3.32 -1.99 9.39
C SER A 90 2.99 -1.18 8.12
N MET A 91 3.84 -0.22 7.77
CA MET A 91 3.85 0.47 6.47
C MET A 91 5.20 1.17 6.27
N GLN A 92 5.92 0.85 5.19
CA GLN A 92 7.16 1.54 4.83
C GLN A 92 6.92 2.51 3.67
N LEU A 93 7.31 3.78 3.83
CA LEU A 93 7.44 4.69 2.70
C LEU A 93 8.73 4.39 1.95
N VAL A 94 8.63 4.00 0.68
CA VAL A 94 9.78 3.78 -0.19
C VAL A 94 10.00 5.04 -1.04
N ASP A 95 11.14 5.72 -0.83
CA ASP A 95 11.47 6.92 -1.59
C ASP A 95 11.90 6.56 -3.02
N ARG A 96 11.39 7.35 -3.97
CA ARG A 96 11.65 7.35 -5.42
C ARG A 96 11.59 6.02 -6.16
N LEU A 97 10.49 5.82 -6.89
CA LEU A 97 10.37 5.20 -8.23
C LEU A 97 10.96 3.80 -8.48
N ASP A 98 11.67 3.23 -7.52
CA ASP A 98 12.20 1.89 -7.63
C ASP A 98 11.11 0.91 -7.20
N PHE A 99 10.09 0.83 -8.06
CA PHE A 99 9.08 -0.21 -7.96
C PHE A 99 9.74 -1.59 -8.00
N SER A 100 11.02 -1.74 -8.37
CA SER A 100 11.75 -3.00 -8.22
C SER A 100 11.68 -3.53 -6.80
N VAL A 101 11.68 -2.70 -5.74
CA VAL A 101 11.52 -3.24 -4.37
C VAL A 101 10.15 -3.90 -4.21
N VAL A 102 9.11 -3.26 -4.75
CA VAL A 102 7.73 -3.76 -4.71
C VAL A 102 7.53 -4.97 -5.64
N ILE A 103 8.10 -4.92 -6.85
CA ILE A 103 8.05 -5.95 -7.89
C ILE A 103 8.88 -7.17 -7.49
N ASN A 104 10.08 -6.99 -6.93
CA ASN A 104 10.90 -8.08 -6.39
C ASN A 104 10.18 -8.77 -5.22
N ALA A 105 9.45 -8.01 -4.40
CA ALA A 105 8.59 -8.58 -3.38
C ALA A 105 7.42 -9.38 -3.98
N MET A 106 7.06 -9.21 -5.26
CA MET A 106 6.09 -10.07 -5.93
C MET A 106 6.69 -11.38 -6.43
N GLU A 107 7.95 -11.40 -6.85
CA GLU A 107 8.63 -12.62 -7.33
C GLU A 107 9.08 -13.56 -6.19
N ALA A 108 9.12 -13.06 -4.95
CA ALA A 108 9.43 -13.80 -3.73
C ALA A 108 8.20 -14.37 -2.99
#